data_AF-A0A0B9AEJ4-F1
#
_entry.id   AF-A0A0B9AEJ4-F1
#
_cell.length_a   1.000
_cell.length_b   1.000
_cell.length_c   1.000
_cell.angle_alpha   90.00
_cell.angle_beta   90.00
_cell.angle_gamma   90.00
#
_symmetry.space_group_name_H-M   'P 1'
#
loop_
_entity.id
_entity.type
_entity.pdbx_description
1 polymer ?
#
loop_
_entity_poly.entity_id
_entity_poly.type
_entity_poly.pdbx_seq_one_letter_code
_entity_poly.pdbx_strand_id
1 'polypeptide(L)' 'MRFWRKSLQQMLDAFASAGFRVTSITEPQPLPEARDLHPEGFAHFSTSPGFLFFALEAVPPIPA' A
#
# COMPACT_ATOMS: atom_id res chain seq x y z
N MET A 1 11.70 -17.70 6.40
CA MET A 1 10.73 -16.59 6.52
C MET A 1 9.43 -16.99 5.85
N ARG A 2 8.26 -16.73 6.48
CA ARG A 2 6.95 -17.00 5.86
C ARG A 2 6.44 -15.71 5.23
N PHE A 3 6.42 -15.65 3.91
CA PHE A 3 5.87 -14.50 3.19
C PHE A 3 4.35 -14.62 3.13
N TRP A 4 3.64 -13.71 3.80
CA TRP A 4 2.19 -13.60 3.68
C TRP A 4 1.86 -12.76 2.47
N ARG A 5 1.89 -13.40 1.29
CA ARG A 5 1.47 -12.76 0.04
C ARG A 5 -0.05 -12.81 -0.04
N LYS A 6 -0.67 -11.64 -0.10
CA LYS A 6 -2.06 -11.46 -0.50
C LYS A 6 -2.07 -10.69 -1.81
N SER A 7 -2.95 -11.05 -2.72
CA SER A 7 -3.20 -10.21 -3.89
C SER A 7 -3.80 -8.87 -3.45
N LEU A 8 -3.71 -7.85 -4.30
CA LEU A 8 -4.37 -6.58 -4.06
C LEU A 8 -5.87 -6.79 -3.81
N GLN A 9 -6.53 -7.61 -4.62
CA GLN A 9 -7.94 -7.94 -4.46
C GLN A 9 -8.26 -8.53 -3.08
N GLN A 10 -7.45 -9.47 -2.59
CA GLN A 10 -7.65 -10.06 -1.26
C GLN A 10 -7.54 -9.04 -0.12
N MET A 11 -6.72 -7.99 -0.29
CA MET A 11 -6.62 -6.89 0.68
C MET A 11 -7.86 -5.98 0.60
N LEU A 12 -8.28 -5.61 -0.61
CA LEU A 12 -9.45 -4.76 -0.84
C LEU A 12 -10.74 -5.41 -0.32
N ASP A 13 -10.94 -6.70 -0.59
CA ASP A 13 -12.09 -7.47 -0.10
C ASP A 13 -12.11 -7.53 1.45
N ALA A 14 -10.94 -7.64 2.08
CA ALA A 14 -10.82 -7.64 3.52
C ALA A 14 -11.20 -6.26 4.13
N PHE A 15 -10.82 -5.16 3.49
CA PHE A 15 -11.23 -3.82 3.94
C PHE A 15 -12.73 -3.59 3.77
N ALA A 16 -13.28 -3.95 2.60
CA ALA A 16 -14.70 -3.79 2.31
C ALA A 16 -15.59 -4.61 3.26
N SER A 17 -15.23 -5.87 3.50
CA SER A 17 -15.96 -6.74 4.44
C SER A 17 -15.87 -6.27 5.90
N ALA A 18 -14.82 -5.52 6.24
CA ALA A 18 -14.66 -4.89 7.54
C ALA A 18 -15.35 -3.51 7.68
N GLY A 19 -16.09 -3.06 6.65
CA GLY A 19 -16.81 -1.77 6.68
C GLY A 19 -15.94 -0.55 6.41
N PHE A 20 -14.78 -0.73 5.77
CA PHE A 20 -13.91 0.38 5.35
C PHE A 20 -14.05 0.65 3.86
N ARG A 21 -13.98 1.94 3.51
CA ARG A 21 -13.79 2.42 2.14
C ARG A 21 -12.34 2.81 1.93
N VAL A 22 -11.72 2.29 0.88
CA VAL A 22 -10.39 2.75 0.46
C VAL A 22 -10.52 4.12 -0.19
N THR A 23 -9.79 5.11 0.30
CA THR A 23 -9.79 6.48 -0.23
C THR A 23 -8.56 6.78 -1.07
N SER A 24 -7.44 6.10 -0.79
CA SER A 24 -6.22 6.21 -1.59
C SER A 24 -5.41 4.93 -1.52
N ILE A 25 -4.71 4.62 -2.62
CA ILE A 25 -3.67 3.61 -2.71
C ILE A 25 -2.42 4.33 -3.18
N THR A 26 -1.30 4.13 -2.49
CA THR A 26 -0.04 4.80 -2.84
C THR A 26 1.12 3.83 -2.88
N GLU A 27 1.83 3.85 -4.00
CA GLU A 27 3.12 3.19 -4.20
C GLU A 27 4.22 4.24 -4.06
N PRO A 28 4.83 4.38 -2.86
CA PRO A 28 5.76 5.45 -2.57
C PRO A 28 7.04 5.29 -3.40
N GLN A 29 7.52 6.40 -3.98
CA GLN A 29 8.85 6.45 -4.57
C GLN A 29 9.91 6.57 -3.48
N PRO A 30 11.14 6.09 -3.73
CA PRO A 30 12.27 6.35 -2.85
C PRO A 30 12.47 7.84 -2.62
N LEU A 31 12.93 8.20 -1.43
CA LEU A 31 13.30 9.59 -1.13
C LEU A 31 14.44 10.03 -2.07
N PRO A 32 14.39 11.25 -2.65
CA PRO A 32 15.43 11.73 -3.57
C PRO A 32 16.85 11.65 -2.99
N GLU A 33 17.00 11.87 -1.68
CA GLU A 33 18.27 11.79 -0.95
C GLU A 33 18.88 10.39 -0.97
N ALA A 34 18.05 9.34 -1.10
CA ALA A 34 18.52 7.97 -1.20
C ALA A 34 19.25 7.70 -2.53
N ARG A 35 19.10 8.56 -3.54
CA ARG A 35 19.83 8.46 -4.80
C ARG A 35 21.34 8.53 -4.58
N ASP A 36 21.78 9.37 -3.65
CA ASP A 36 23.21 9.60 -3.40
C ASP A 36 23.74 8.64 -2.32
N LEU A 37 22.92 8.29 -1.33
CA LEU A 37 23.30 7.43 -0.21
C LEU A 37 23.23 5.93 -0.55
N HIS A 38 22.25 5.52 -1.35
CA HIS A 38 21.99 4.12 -1.72
C HIS A 38 21.57 3.99 -3.19
N PRO A 39 22.46 4.25 -4.16
CA PRO A 39 22.10 4.38 -5.58
C PRO A 39 21.47 3.12 -6.18
N GLU A 40 21.97 1.93 -5.83
CA GLU A 40 21.43 0.65 -6.33
C GLU A 40 20.01 0.40 -5.80
N GLY A 41 19.80 0.62 -4.50
CA GLY A 41 18.48 0.50 -3.88
C GLY A 41 17.50 1.52 -4.47
N PHE A 42 17.94 2.76 -4.68
CA PHE A 42 17.16 3.80 -5.31
C PHE A 42 16.69 3.38 -6.72
N ALA A 43 17.60 2.90 -7.57
CA ALA A 43 17.26 2.45 -8.93
C ALA A 43 16.27 1.26 -8.91
N HIS A 44 16.48 0.29 -8.02
CA HIS A 44 15.59 -0.86 -7.91
C HIS A 44 14.17 -0.45 -7.48
N PHE A 45 14.05 0.28 -6.36
CA PHE A 45 12.75 0.66 -5.80
C PHE A 45 12.03 1.74 -6.62
N SER A 46 12.72 2.42 -7.54
CA SER A 46 12.08 3.35 -8.49
C SER A 46 11.24 2.61 -9.55
N THR A 47 11.51 1.33 -9.80
CA THR A 47 10.78 0.53 -10.82
C THR A 47 10.06 -0.68 -10.23
N SER A 48 10.40 -1.05 -8.99
CA SER A 48 9.81 -2.19 -8.26
C SER A 48 9.35 -1.73 -6.88
N PRO A 49 8.06 -1.37 -6.71
CA PRO A 49 7.53 -0.88 -5.43
C PRO A 49 7.73 -1.88 -4.30
N GLY A 50 8.40 -1.45 -3.23
CA GLY A 50 8.61 -2.28 -2.03
C GLY A 50 7.42 -2.29 -1.06
N PHE A 51 6.55 -1.29 -1.17
CA PHE A 51 5.42 -1.08 -0.26
C PHE A 51 4.17 -0.64 -1.02
N LEU A 52 3.02 -0.93 -0.41
CA LEU A 52 1.72 -0.45 -0.87
C LEU A 52 0.97 0.10 0.35
N PHE A 53 0.69 1.40 0.34
CA PHE A 53 -0.04 2.09 1.41
C PHE A 53 -1.51 2.23 1.03
N PHE A 54 -2.39 2.08 2.03
CA PHE A 54 -3.83 2.26 1.90
C PHE A 54 -4.30 3.31 2.90
N ALA A 55 -5.00 4.33 2.41
CA ALA A 55 -5.79 5.21 3.26
C ALA A 55 -7.23 4.67 3.29
N LEU A 56 -7.75 4.46 4.50
CA LEU A 56 -9.06 3.88 4.73
C LEU A 56 -9.92 4.87 5.51
N GLU A 57 -11.20 4.93 5.16
CA GLU A 57 -12.22 5.65 5.89
C GLU A 57 -13.25 4.65 6.42
N ALA A 58 -13.60 4.76 7.69
CA ALA A 58 -14.67 3.96 8.26
C ALA A 58 -16.00 4.41 7.68
N VAL A 59 -16.74 3.49 7.07
CA VAL A 59 -18.08 3.79 6.57
C VAL A 59 -19.07 3.50 7.70
N PRO A 60 -19.74 4.51 8.27
CA PRO A 60 -20.76 4.26 9.26
C PRO A 60 -21.89 3.44 8.64
N PRO A 61 -22.45 2.46 9.37
CA PRO A 61 -23.60 1.70 8.87
C PRO A 61 -24.77 2.65 8.61
N ILE A 62 -25.50 2.42 7.52
CA ILE A 62 -26.72 3.17 7.21
C ILE A 62 -27.72 2.89 8.35
N PRO A 63 -28.25 3.92 9.05
CA PRO A 63 -29.28 3.72 10.06
C PRO A 63 -30.51 3.07 9.43
N ALA A 64 -31.13 2.12 10.15
CA ALA A 64 -32.35 1.45 9.74
C ALA A 64 -33.56 2.40 9.64
#